data_AF-A0A959MD12-F1
#
_entry.id   AF-A0A959MD12-F1
#
_cell.length_a   1.000
_cell.length_b   1.000
_cell.length_c   1.000
_cell.angle_alpha   90.00
_cell.angle_beta   90.00
_cell.angle_gamma   90.00
#
_symmetry.space_group_name_H-M   'P 1'
#
loop_
_entity.id
_entity.type
_entity.pdbx_description
1 polymer ?
#
loop_
_entity_poly.entity_id
_entity_poly.type
_entity_poly.pdbx_seq_one_letter_code
_entity_poly.pdbx_strand_id
1 'polypeptide(L)'
;MGKPAARLMDMHTCPMVNGVVPHVGGPIMGPGCSTVLIGGMPAAVVGDMCTCAGPPDTIVLGSIGVFIGGKPAARMGDITTHGGSIILGCFTVLIGDAGAGGGGGGADAPKIDASKISAKTAAALANKKALEQAAQEGKDTAERTDQKDFNAQFTLVDEAEKGVANVNYEIETNDGERHTGKTDSSGKTANLSGYTTADCRVSFLNK
;
A
#
# COMPACT_ATOMS: atom_id res chain seq x y z
N MET A 1 3.03 4.56 16.56
CA MET A 1 1.93 4.75 17.53
C MET A 1 0.62 4.41 16.83
N GLY A 2 -0.30 3.70 17.49
CA GLY A 2 -1.58 3.34 16.87
C GLY A 2 -2.49 4.56 16.69
N LYS A 3 -3.28 4.59 15.62
CA LYS A 3 -4.30 5.62 15.36
C LYS A 3 -5.70 5.07 15.69
N PRO A 4 -6.67 5.89 16.13
CA PRO A 4 -8.05 5.45 16.34
C PRO A 4 -8.62 4.72 15.13
N ALA A 5 -9.21 3.55 15.34
CA ALA A 5 -9.81 2.73 14.29
C ALA A 5 -11.09 3.38 13.74
N ALA A 6 -11.26 3.44 12.43
CA ALA A 6 -12.46 3.96 11.81
C ALA A 6 -13.58 2.90 11.73
N ARG A 7 -14.82 3.35 11.79
CA ARG A 7 -16.03 2.53 11.77
C ARG A 7 -17.03 3.12 10.80
N LEU A 8 -18.05 2.34 10.46
CA LEU A 8 -19.22 2.93 9.84
C LEU A 8 -19.75 4.09 10.69
N MET A 9 -20.27 5.11 10.01
CA MET A 9 -20.76 6.37 10.57
C MET A 9 -19.71 7.32 11.15
N ASP A 10 -18.43 6.94 11.21
CA ASP A 10 -17.38 7.92 11.51
C ASP A 10 -17.23 8.90 10.31
N MET A 11 -16.92 10.17 10.61
CA MET A 11 -16.95 11.24 9.62
C MET A 11 -15.64 11.37 8.86
N HIS A 12 -15.72 11.79 7.60
CA HIS A 12 -14.59 12.30 6.84
C HIS A 12 -14.80 13.78 6.48
N THR A 13 -13.71 14.46 6.13
CA THR A 13 -13.73 15.79 5.50
C THR A 13 -13.43 15.63 4.02
N CYS A 14 -14.12 16.39 3.16
CA CYS A 14 -13.84 16.42 1.73
C CYS A 14 -13.40 17.83 1.30
N PRO A 15 -12.21 18.03 0.72
CA PRO A 15 -11.72 19.33 0.28
C PRO A 15 -12.11 19.68 -1.16
N MET A 16 -12.74 18.76 -1.90
CA MET A 16 -13.11 19.01 -3.30
C MET A 16 -14.16 20.13 -3.43
N VAL A 17 -14.16 20.76 -4.59
CA VAL A 17 -15.10 21.83 -4.93
C VAL A 17 -15.57 21.60 -6.36
N ASN A 18 -16.89 21.62 -6.59
CA ASN A 18 -17.45 21.68 -7.94
C ASN A 18 -17.75 23.14 -8.30
N GLY A 19 -16.80 23.79 -8.98
CA GLY A 19 -16.92 25.20 -9.34
C GLY A 19 -16.90 26.09 -8.09
N VAL A 20 -18.06 26.60 -7.68
CA VAL A 20 -18.22 27.41 -6.45
C VAL A 20 -18.85 26.64 -5.28
N VAL A 21 -19.32 25.42 -5.51
CA VAL A 21 -19.99 24.61 -4.48
C VAL A 21 -18.96 23.71 -3.81
N PRO A 22 -18.58 23.96 -2.54
CA PRO A 22 -17.67 23.09 -1.81
C PRO A 22 -18.36 21.77 -1.51
N HIS A 23 -17.59 20.70 -1.58
CA HIS A 23 -18.02 19.43 -0.99
C HIS A 23 -18.07 19.57 0.52
N VAL A 24 -18.86 18.70 1.13
CA VAL A 24 -18.93 18.52 2.58
C VAL A 24 -18.79 17.04 2.82
N GLY A 25 -17.76 16.66 3.57
CA GLY A 25 -17.57 15.27 3.96
C GLY A 25 -18.65 14.82 4.93
N GLY A 26 -18.93 13.53 4.93
CA GLY A 26 -19.99 12.89 5.69
C GLY A 26 -19.59 11.52 6.22
N PRO A 27 -20.55 10.72 6.71
CA PRO A 27 -20.26 9.44 7.35
C PRO A 27 -19.72 8.40 6.36
N ILE A 28 -18.92 7.47 6.88
CA ILE A 28 -18.57 6.23 6.19
C ILE A 28 -19.82 5.34 6.12
N MET A 29 -20.20 4.94 4.91
CA MET A 29 -21.43 4.19 4.61
C MET A 29 -21.21 2.68 4.49
N GLY A 30 -20.02 2.26 4.06
CA GLY A 30 -19.63 0.85 4.02
C GLY A 30 -19.41 0.28 2.62
N PRO A 31 -19.46 -1.05 2.47
CA PRO A 31 -20.15 -2.03 3.33
C PRO A 31 -19.50 -2.32 4.69
N GLY A 32 -18.26 -1.90 4.93
CA GLY A 32 -17.53 -2.22 6.16
C GLY A 32 -17.27 -3.71 6.31
N CYS A 33 -16.91 -4.11 7.52
CA CYS A 33 -16.78 -5.51 7.92
C CYS A 33 -17.77 -5.81 9.05
N SER A 34 -18.93 -6.37 8.72
CA SER A 34 -19.99 -6.67 9.69
C SER A 34 -19.62 -7.76 10.70
N THR A 35 -18.60 -8.58 10.40
CA THR A 35 -18.10 -9.61 11.32
C THR A 35 -17.14 -9.06 12.38
N VAL A 36 -16.63 -7.84 12.20
CA VAL A 36 -15.68 -7.20 13.13
C VAL A 36 -16.29 -5.90 13.62
N LEU A 37 -16.71 -5.90 14.89
CA LEU A 37 -17.30 -4.73 15.53
C LEU A 37 -16.27 -3.99 16.38
N ILE A 38 -16.07 -2.71 16.11
CA ILE A 38 -15.20 -1.82 16.87
C ILE A 38 -16.10 -0.84 17.62
N GLY A 39 -16.03 -0.83 18.95
CA GLY A 39 -16.92 0.00 19.77
C GLY A 39 -18.41 -0.21 19.46
N GLY A 40 -18.80 -1.44 19.11
CA GLY A 40 -20.17 -1.82 18.80
C GLY A 40 -20.66 -1.53 17.36
N MET A 41 -19.83 -0.93 16.50
CA MET A 41 -20.18 -0.66 15.10
C MET A 41 -19.27 -1.42 14.13
N PRO A 42 -19.73 -1.78 12.91
CA PRO A 42 -18.88 -2.45 11.94
C PRO A 42 -17.63 -1.64 11.61
N ALA A 43 -16.49 -2.31 11.57
CA ALA A 43 -15.20 -1.71 11.24
C ALA A 43 -15.18 -1.22 9.79
N ALA A 44 -14.61 -0.04 9.56
CA ALA A 44 -14.40 0.49 8.22
C ALA A 44 -13.08 -0.03 7.63
N VAL A 45 -13.06 -0.24 6.33
CA VAL A 45 -11.92 -0.79 5.58
C VAL A 45 -11.69 -0.01 4.28
N VAL A 46 -10.50 -0.16 3.71
CA VAL A 46 -10.20 0.41 2.38
C VAL A 46 -11.23 -0.06 1.35
N GLY A 47 -11.71 0.89 0.54
CA GLY A 47 -12.76 0.70 -0.43
C GLY A 47 -14.17 0.95 0.08
N ASP A 48 -14.37 1.25 1.37
CA ASP A 48 -15.67 1.69 1.86
C ASP A 48 -16.01 3.09 1.33
N MET A 49 -17.28 3.26 0.99
CA MET A 49 -17.82 4.53 0.50
C MET A 49 -18.09 5.48 1.66
N CYS A 50 -17.95 6.78 1.42
CA CYS A 50 -18.32 7.84 2.33
C CYS A 50 -19.33 8.78 1.65
N THR A 51 -20.31 9.26 2.40
CA THR A 51 -21.25 10.27 1.88
C THR A 51 -20.54 11.60 1.72
N CYS A 52 -20.70 12.25 0.58
CA CYS A 52 -20.17 13.58 0.32
C CYS A 52 -21.27 14.47 -0.28
N ALA A 53 -21.23 15.79 -0.05
CA ALA A 53 -22.04 16.76 -0.78
C ALA A 53 -21.49 16.94 -2.23
N GLY A 54 -21.49 15.85 -2.97
CA GLY A 54 -20.91 15.62 -4.28
C GLY A 54 -21.11 14.13 -4.65
N PRO A 55 -20.34 13.59 -5.61
CA PRO A 55 -20.27 12.13 -5.78
C PRO A 55 -19.84 11.43 -4.48
N PRO A 56 -20.23 10.17 -4.22
CA PRO A 56 -19.72 9.43 -3.08
C PRO A 56 -18.19 9.36 -3.10
N ASP A 57 -17.57 9.59 -1.95
CA ASP A 57 -16.13 9.45 -1.78
C ASP A 57 -15.80 8.00 -1.36
N THR A 58 -14.54 7.61 -1.39
CA THR A 58 -14.08 6.24 -1.08
C THR A 58 -12.77 6.29 -0.33
N ILE A 59 -12.65 5.49 0.74
CA ILE A 59 -11.41 5.33 1.51
C ILE A 59 -10.37 4.62 0.63
N VAL A 60 -9.20 5.24 0.45
CA VAL A 60 -8.13 4.70 -0.41
C VAL A 60 -6.87 4.32 0.36
N LEU A 61 -6.71 4.81 1.59
CA LEU A 61 -5.61 4.44 2.46
C LEU A 61 -6.12 3.75 3.73
N GLY A 62 -5.31 2.86 4.29
CA GLY A 62 -5.58 2.12 5.52
C GLY A 62 -4.29 1.79 6.25
N SER A 63 -4.37 0.94 7.27
CA SER A 63 -3.20 0.34 7.92
C SER A 63 -2.40 -0.51 6.94
N ILE A 64 -1.07 -0.42 7.01
CA ILE A 64 -0.17 -1.29 6.22
C ILE A 64 0.09 -2.66 6.88
N GLY A 65 -0.41 -2.88 8.11
CA GLY A 65 -0.12 -4.10 8.88
C GLY A 65 -1.34 -4.78 9.51
N VAL A 66 -2.49 -4.09 9.57
CA VAL A 66 -3.71 -4.62 10.18
C VAL A 66 -4.79 -4.72 9.12
N PHE A 67 -5.32 -5.92 8.96
CA PHE A 67 -6.35 -6.24 7.98
C PHE A 67 -7.62 -6.69 8.71
N ILE A 68 -8.76 -6.19 8.23
CA ILE A 68 -10.09 -6.53 8.72
C ILE A 68 -10.91 -7.01 7.52
N GLY A 69 -11.48 -8.21 7.61
CA GLY A 69 -12.22 -8.81 6.49
C GLY A 69 -11.37 -8.98 5.21
N GLY A 70 -10.06 -9.19 5.36
CA GLY A 70 -9.11 -9.32 4.25
C GLY A 70 -8.72 -7.99 3.58
N LYS A 71 -9.15 -6.84 4.10
CA LYS A 71 -8.84 -5.51 3.57
C LYS A 71 -8.08 -4.67 4.60
N PRO A 72 -7.21 -3.74 4.18
CA PRO A 72 -6.54 -2.83 5.12
C PRO A 72 -7.56 -2.09 5.99
N ALA A 73 -7.33 -2.09 7.31
CA ALA A 73 -8.23 -1.44 8.26
C ALA A 73 -8.13 0.09 8.17
N ALA A 74 -9.26 0.79 8.11
CA ALA A 74 -9.29 2.25 8.04
C ALA A 74 -9.12 2.87 9.44
N ARG A 75 -8.52 4.05 9.49
CA ARG A 75 -8.14 4.77 10.72
C ARG A 75 -8.37 6.26 10.57
N MET A 76 -8.45 6.96 11.69
CA MET A 76 -8.44 8.42 11.71
C MET A 76 -7.18 8.94 11.00
N GLY A 77 -7.36 9.86 10.06
CA GLY A 77 -6.33 10.46 9.20
C GLY A 77 -6.06 9.69 7.91
N ASP A 78 -6.71 8.55 7.66
CA ASP A 78 -6.56 7.85 6.39
C ASP A 78 -7.30 8.59 5.26
N ILE A 79 -6.70 8.59 4.07
CA ILE A 79 -7.06 9.44 2.94
C ILE A 79 -8.20 8.83 2.12
N THR A 80 -9.04 9.70 1.56
CA THR A 80 -10.12 9.35 0.65
C THR A 80 -9.82 9.77 -0.81
N THR A 81 -10.60 9.30 -1.76
CA THR A 81 -10.40 9.59 -3.19
C THR A 81 -10.51 11.08 -3.50
N HIS A 82 -11.32 11.82 -2.75
CA HIS A 82 -11.44 13.26 -2.91
C HIS A 82 -10.29 14.06 -2.29
N GLY A 83 -9.23 13.39 -1.82
CA GLY A 83 -8.12 14.02 -1.09
C GLY A 83 -8.48 14.40 0.35
N GLY A 84 -9.65 13.95 0.81
CA GLY A 84 -10.13 14.10 2.16
C GLY A 84 -9.46 13.16 3.15
N SER A 85 -9.90 13.23 4.40
CA SER A 85 -9.42 12.32 5.44
C SER A 85 -10.52 11.97 6.44
N ILE A 86 -10.42 10.79 7.02
CA ILE A 86 -11.29 10.36 8.11
C ILE A 86 -10.92 11.16 9.37
N ILE A 87 -11.88 11.87 9.96
CA ILE A 87 -11.64 12.77 11.09
C ILE A 87 -12.12 12.23 12.43
N LEU A 88 -12.87 11.13 12.43
CA LEU A 88 -13.34 10.45 13.64
C LEU A 88 -12.94 8.98 13.65
N GLY A 89 -12.96 8.39 14.83
CA GLY A 89 -12.67 6.98 15.03
C GLY A 89 -13.01 6.53 16.44
N CYS A 90 -12.76 5.26 16.72
CA CYS A 90 -12.88 4.68 18.04
C CYS A 90 -11.59 4.89 18.83
N PHE A 91 -11.56 5.89 19.72
CA PHE A 91 -10.36 6.22 20.50
C PHE A 91 -9.93 5.15 21.50
N THR A 92 -10.79 4.17 21.79
CA THR A 92 -10.46 3.01 22.64
C THR A 92 -9.80 1.86 21.87
N VAL A 93 -9.81 1.89 20.53
CA VAL A 93 -9.19 0.88 19.68
C VAL A 93 -8.19 1.54 18.75
N LEU A 94 -6.90 1.29 19.01
CA LEU A 94 -5.81 1.89 18.24
C LEU A 94 -5.20 0.88 17.27
N ILE A 95 -5.18 1.22 15.98
CA ILE A 95 -4.62 0.39 14.91
C ILE A 95 -3.27 0.98 14.47
N GLY A 96 -2.22 0.16 14.61
CA GLY A 96 -0.86 0.49 14.19
C GLY A 96 -0.59 0.23 12.71
N ASP A 97 0.58 0.67 12.27
CA ASP A 97 1.24 0.22 11.06
C ASP A 97 2.28 -0.85 11.43
N ALA A 98 2.54 -1.81 10.55
CA ALA A 98 3.52 -2.87 10.78
C ALA A 98 4.88 -2.26 11.18
N GLY A 99 5.28 -2.44 12.44
CA GLY A 99 6.49 -1.83 13.00
C GLY A 99 6.36 -1.34 14.45
N ALA A 100 5.14 -1.24 15.00
CA ALA A 100 4.94 -0.86 16.40
C ALA A 100 4.19 -1.94 17.18
N GLY A 101 4.91 -3.00 17.55
CA GLY A 101 4.69 -3.82 18.75
C GLY A 101 3.34 -4.49 18.98
N GLY A 102 3.31 -5.81 18.78
CA GLY A 102 2.77 -6.75 19.79
C GLY A 102 1.31 -7.20 19.68
N GLY A 103 1.12 -8.39 19.08
CA GLY A 103 0.16 -9.39 19.57
C GLY A 103 -1.19 -9.49 18.85
N GLY A 104 -1.43 -10.64 18.23
CA GLY A 104 -2.76 -11.10 17.81
C GLY A 104 -2.76 -11.71 16.41
N GLY A 105 -2.52 -13.02 16.33
CA GLY A 105 -2.43 -13.77 15.08
C GLY A 105 -3.75 -13.93 14.33
N GLY A 106 -3.63 -14.27 13.05
CA GLY A 106 -4.75 -14.69 12.21
C GLY A 106 -4.49 -14.52 10.73
N ALA A 107 -3.78 -15.50 10.15
CA ALA A 107 -3.84 -15.98 8.77
C ALA A 107 -3.61 -15.02 7.59
N ASP A 108 -2.70 -15.47 6.72
CA ASP A 108 -2.58 -15.14 5.30
C ASP A 108 -2.32 -13.67 4.94
N ALA A 109 -1.03 -13.34 4.82
CA ALA A 109 -0.58 -12.24 3.97
C ALA A 109 -1.28 -12.34 2.60
N PRO A 110 -1.73 -11.23 1.98
CA PRO A 110 -2.38 -11.28 0.69
C PRO A 110 -1.43 -11.89 -0.32
N LYS A 111 -1.76 -13.08 -0.83
CA LYS A 111 -1.32 -13.50 -2.16
C LYS A 111 -1.98 -12.51 -3.12
N ILE A 112 -1.20 -11.52 -3.55
CA ILE A 112 -1.64 -10.54 -4.53
C ILE A 112 -1.83 -11.32 -5.83
N ASP A 113 -3.08 -11.57 -6.19
CA ASP A 113 -3.42 -12.10 -7.51
C ASP A 113 -3.16 -10.99 -8.53
N ALA A 114 -1.97 -11.03 -9.13
CA ALA A 114 -1.51 -10.08 -10.14
C ALA A 114 -2.46 -9.97 -11.34
N SER A 115 -3.38 -10.93 -11.53
CA SER A 115 -4.40 -10.88 -12.58
C SER A 115 -5.56 -9.91 -12.30
N LYS A 116 -5.61 -9.27 -11.12
CA LYS A 116 -6.70 -8.34 -10.73
C LYS A 116 -6.24 -6.98 -10.16
N ILE A 117 -5.00 -6.58 -10.43
CA ILE A 117 -4.53 -5.23 -10.06
C ILE A 117 -5.14 -4.22 -11.04
N SER A 118 -6.01 -3.35 -10.54
CA SER A 118 -6.57 -2.28 -11.37
C SER A 118 -5.49 -1.25 -11.75
N ALA A 119 -5.55 -0.69 -12.95
CA ALA A 119 -4.61 0.34 -13.42
C ALA A 119 -4.48 1.53 -12.44
N LYS A 120 -5.50 1.79 -11.62
CA LYS A 120 -5.51 2.85 -10.58
C LYS A 120 -4.61 2.50 -9.39
N THR A 121 -4.51 1.22 -9.05
CA THR A 121 -3.67 0.70 -7.96
C THR A 121 -2.19 0.64 -8.37
N ALA A 122 -1.91 0.24 -9.61
CA ALA A 122 -0.55 0.31 -10.18
C ALA A 122 -0.05 1.77 -10.29
N ALA A 123 -0.91 2.70 -10.70
CA ALA A 123 -0.59 4.13 -10.76
C ALA A 123 -0.30 4.74 -9.38
N ALA A 124 -1.00 4.30 -8.33
CA ALA A 124 -0.77 4.78 -6.97
C ALA A 124 0.58 4.32 -6.40
N LEU A 125 1.02 3.10 -6.71
CA LEU A 125 2.33 2.59 -6.30
C LEU A 125 3.47 3.28 -7.09
N ALA A 126 3.24 3.53 -8.38
CA ALA A 126 4.20 4.22 -9.23
C ALA A 126 4.48 5.65 -8.74
N ASN A 127 3.43 6.36 -8.30
CA ASN A 127 3.53 7.74 -7.84
C ASN A 127 4.26 7.89 -6.49
N LYS A 128 4.40 6.83 -5.67
CA LYS A 128 5.04 6.94 -4.36
C LYS A 128 6.53 7.35 -4.46
N LYS A 129 7.28 6.77 -5.40
CA LYS A 129 8.72 7.04 -5.57
C LYS A 129 8.99 8.43 -6.16
N ALA A 130 8.17 8.85 -7.13
CA ALA A 130 8.24 10.20 -7.71
C ALA A 130 7.88 11.29 -6.69
N LEU A 131 6.90 11.03 -5.82
CA LEU A 131 6.52 11.94 -4.73
C LEU A 131 7.60 12.00 -3.63
N GLU A 132 8.23 10.88 -3.29
CA GLU A 132 9.38 10.86 -2.35
C GLU A 132 10.56 11.67 -2.88
N GLN A 133 10.84 11.59 -4.19
CA GLN A 133 11.93 12.34 -4.82
C GLN A 133 11.61 13.83 -5.00
N ALA A 134 10.38 14.17 -5.39
CA ALA A 134 9.92 15.56 -5.45
C ALA A 134 9.95 16.24 -4.07
N ALA A 135 9.62 15.49 -3.00
CA ALA A 135 9.71 15.96 -1.63
C ALA A 135 11.17 16.20 -1.18
N GLN A 136 12.13 15.39 -1.65
CA GLN A 136 13.56 15.60 -1.38
C GLN A 136 14.13 16.79 -2.17
N GLU A 137 13.61 17.06 -3.36
CA GLU A 137 14.04 18.16 -4.23
C GLU A 137 13.27 19.48 -3.99
N GLY A 138 12.28 19.47 -3.10
CA GLY A 138 11.48 20.65 -2.75
C GLY A 138 10.59 21.16 -3.89
N LYS A 139 10.14 20.27 -4.78
CA LYS A 139 9.31 20.61 -5.94
C LYS A 139 7.83 20.40 -5.62
N ASP A 140 7.01 21.38 -5.98
CA ASP A 140 5.56 21.37 -5.76
C ASP A 140 4.79 20.39 -6.68
N THR A 141 5.50 19.79 -7.64
CA THR A 141 4.95 18.84 -8.62
C THR A 141 5.90 17.67 -8.84
N ALA A 142 5.38 16.45 -8.91
CA ALA A 142 6.13 15.26 -9.29
C ALA A 142 5.81 14.88 -10.74
N GLU A 143 6.86 14.62 -11.55
CA GLU A 143 6.66 14.02 -12.87
C GLU A 143 6.14 12.60 -12.72
N ARG A 144 5.23 12.21 -13.61
CA ARG A 144 4.64 10.87 -13.61
C ARG A 144 5.74 9.86 -13.92
N THR A 145 5.99 8.97 -12.97
CA THR A 145 6.88 7.82 -13.13
C THR A 145 6.25 6.81 -14.08
N ASP A 146 6.98 6.46 -15.14
CA ASP A 146 6.65 5.41 -16.08
C ASP A 146 7.19 4.07 -15.59
N GLN A 147 6.65 2.96 -16.10
CA GLN A 147 7.08 1.61 -15.74
C GLN A 147 8.60 1.42 -15.92
N LYS A 148 9.19 2.04 -16.96
CA LYS A 148 10.63 2.02 -17.26
C LYS A 148 11.53 2.63 -16.17
N ASP A 149 10.96 3.43 -15.26
CA ASP A 149 11.70 4.11 -14.19
C ASP A 149 11.88 3.23 -12.94
N PHE A 150 11.23 2.05 -12.92
CA PHE A 150 11.42 1.05 -11.87
C PHE A 150 12.58 0.13 -12.18
N ASN A 151 13.33 -0.22 -11.14
CA ASN A 151 14.46 -1.11 -11.22
C ASN A 151 14.41 -2.14 -10.09
N ALA A 152 14.56 -3.42 -10.44
CA ALA A 152 14.64 -4.52 -9.49
C ALA A 152 16.07 -5.08 -9.50
N GLN A 153 16.69 -5.11 -8.32
CA GLN A 153 17.99 -5.74 -8.11
C GLN A 153 17.96 -6.49 -6.78
N PHE A 154 18.46 -7.71 -6.78
CA PHE A 154 18.55 -8.56 -5.61
C PHE A 154 20.02 -8.75 -5.23
N THR A 155 20.31 -8.88 -3.94
CA THR A 155 21.66 -9.14 -3.44
C THR A 155 21.63 -10.38 -2.58
N LEU A 156 22.49 -11.35 -2.90
CA LEU A 156 22.74 -12.51 -2.06
C LEU A 156 23.90 -12.19 -1.11
N VAL A 157 23.65 -12.28 0.18
CA VAL A 157 24.65 -12.08 1.24
C VAL A 157 24.80 -13.34 2.08
N ASP A 158 25.98 -13.53 2.65
CA ASP A 158 26.25 -14.57 3.64
C ASP A 158 25.81 -14.13 5.06
N GLU A 159 26.04 -14.99 6.06
CA GLU A 159 25.71 -14.72 7.46
C GLU A 159 26.45 -13.49 8.04
N ALA A 160 27.51 -13.02 7.38
CA ALA A 160 28.28 -11.83 7.74
C ALA A 160 27.90 -10.61 6.88
N GLU A 161 26.75 -10.65 6.19
CA GLU A 161 26.26 -9.62 5.26
C GLU A 161 27.19 -9.37 4.07
N LYS A 162 28.11 -10.29 3.77
CA LYS A 162 29.04 -10.15 2.66
C LYS A 162 28.45 -10.78 1.40
N GLY A 163 28.54 -10.05 0.29
CA GLY A 163 28.02 -10.49 -1.00
C GLY A 163 28.59 -11.83 -1.48
N VAL A 164 27.71 -12.76 -1.85
CA VAL A 164 28.09 -14.10 -2.33
C VAL A 164 28.11 -14.11 -3.85
N ALA A 165 29.32 -14.15 -4.42
CA ALA A 165 29.55 -14.07 -5.85
C ALA A 165 29.35 -15.39 -6.59
N ASN A 166 29.08 -15.31 -7.90
CA ASN A 166 29.03 -16.43 -8.84
C ASN A 166 27.98 -17.50 -8.51
N VAL A 167 26.90 -17.10 -7.83
CA VAL A 167 25.74 -17.94 -7.56
C VAL A 167 24.74 -17.79 -8.70
N ASN A 168 24.29 -18.92 -9.24
CA ASN A 168 23.27 -18.91 -10.27
C ASN A 168 21.95 -18.42 -9.66
N TYR A 169 21.30 -17.50 -10.34
CA TYR A 169 19.97 -17.03 -9.96
C TYR A 169 19.00 -17.14 -11.12
N GLU A 170 17.74 -17.31 -10.77
CA GLU A 170 16.59 -17.19 -11.67
C GLU A 170 15.63 -16.17 -11.07
N ILE A 171 15.32 -15.13 -11.83
CA ILE A 171 14.36 -14.09 -11.49
C ILE A 171 13.16 -14.29 -12.40
N GLU A 172 12.04 -14.70 -11.83
CA GLU A 172 10.76 -14.81 -12.53
C GLU A 172 9.97 -13.53 -12.28
N THR A 173 9.66 -12.79 -13.33
CA THR A 173 8.84 -11.58 -13.26
C THR A 173 7.36 -11.93 -13.31
N ASN A 174 6.50 -11.01 -12.88
CA ASN A 174 5.05 -11.19 -12.80
C ASN A 174 4.35 -11.44 -14.16
N ASP A 175 4.97 -11.04 -15.25
CA ASP A 175 4.55 -11.30 -16.63
C ASP A 175 5.02 -12.68 -17.14
N GLY A 176 5.74 -13.45 -16.31
CA GLY A 176 6.21 -14.80 -16.61
C GLY A 176 7.54 -14.83 -17.35
N GLU A 177 8.23 -13.70 -17.54
CA GLU A 177 9.59 -13.73 -18.06
C GLU A 177 10.57 -14.30 -17.02
N ARG A 178 11.57 -15.03 -17.52
CA ARG A 178 12.61 -15.64 -16.69
C ARG A 178 13.96 -15.06 -17.05
N HIS A 179 14.54 -14.38 -16.07
CA HIS A 179 15.84 -13.74 -16.16
C HIS A 179 16.83 -14.57 -15.35
N THR A 180 17.75 -15.24 -16.04
CA THR A 180 18.79 -16.05 -15.40
C THR A 180 20.13 -15.37 -15.46
N GLY A 181 20.96 -15.60 -14.45
CA GLY A 181 22.30 -15.03 -14.43
C GLY A 181 23.12 -15.53 -13.26
N LYS A 182 24.24 -14.85 -13.03
CA LYS A 182 25.14 -15.12 -11.91
C LYS A 182 25.38 -13.86 -11.13
N THR A 183 25.39 -13.98 -9.80
CA THR A 183 25.69 -12.85 -8.93
C THR A 183 27.10 -12.32 -9.18
N ASP A 184 27.26 -10.99 -9.12
CA ASP A 184 28.55 -10.33 -9.26
C ASP A 184 29.44 -10.48 -8.01
N SER A 185 30.63 -9.86 -8.00
CA SER A 185 31.56 -9.90 -6.87
C SER A 185 31.00 -9.33 -5.56
N SER A 186 29.91 -8.58 -5.62
CA SER A 186 29.17 -8.02 -4.49
C SER A 186 27.88 -8.77 -4.18
N GLY A 187 27.65 -9.93 -4.80
CA GLY A 187 26.46 -10.76 -4.60
C GLY A 187 25.22 -10.25 -5.32
N LYS A 188 25.34 -9.25 -6.20
CA LYS A 188 24.19 -8.61 -6.85
C LYS A 188 23.79 -9.30 -8.13
N THR A 189 22.49 -9.33 -8.38
CA THR A 189 21.91 -9.74 -9.67
C THR A 189 22.01 -8.61 -10.69
N ALA A 190 21.83 -8.94 -11.97
CA ALA A 190 21.58 -7.95 -13.00
C ALA A 190 20.39 -7.06 -12.62
N ASN A 191 20.43 -5.82 -13.11
CA ASN A 191 19.38 -4.85 -12.87
C ASN A 191 18.25 -5.05 -13.89
N LEU A 192 17.03 -5.30 -13.43
CA LEU A 192 15.85 -5.42 -14.28
C LEU A 192 15.12 -4.08 -14.32
N SER A 193 15.24 -3.36 -15.45
CA SER A 193 14.46 -2.16 -15.72
C SER A 193 13.01 -2.52 -16.04
N GLY A 194 12.05 -1.74 -15.56
CA GLY A 194 10.63 -2.01 -15.81
C GLY A 194 9.90 -2.72 -14.68
N TYR A 195 10.63 -3.20 -13.67
CA TYR A 195 10.12 -4.05 -12.61
C TYR A 195 10.51 -3.52 -11.23
N THR A 196 9.67 -3.79 -10.23
CA THR A 196 10.03 -3.60 -8.83
C THR A 196 10.42 -4.92 -8.19
N THR A 197 11.12 -4.90 -7.06
CA THR A 197 11.46 -6.13 -6.33
C THR A 197 10.22 -6.90 -5.84
N ALA A 198 9.06 -6.24 -5.74
CA ALA A 198 7.78 -6.87 -5.42
C ALA A 198 7.18 -7.64 -6.61
N ASP A 199 7.56 -7.29 -7.84
CA ASP A 199 7.09 -7.92 -9.08
C ASP A 199 7.94 -9.13 -9.50
N CYS A 200 9.03 -9.41 -8.79
CA CYS A 200 9.96 -10.46 -9.16
C CYS A 200 10.14 -11.49 -8.05
N ARG A 201 10.12 -12.76 -8.42
CA ARG A 201 10.50 -13.87 -7.57
C ARG A 201 11.91 -14.30 -7.91
N VAL A 202 12.85 -14.03 -7.01
CA VAL A 202 14.24 -14.49 -7.14
C VAL A 202 14.43 -15.86 -6.48
N SER A 203 15.08 -16.76 -7.19
CA SER A 203 15.55 -18.05 -6.69
C SER A 203 17.05 -18.13 -6.89
N PHE A 204 17.80 -18.26 -5.80
CA PHE A 204 19.22 -18.54 -5.86
C PHE A 204 19.41 -20.06 -5.90
N LEU A 205 19.98 -20.54 -7.01
CA LEU A 205 20.22 -21.95 -7.25
C LEU A 205 21.60 -22.29 -6.71
N ASN A 206 21.63 -23.01 -5.58
CA ASN A 206 22.84 -23.67 -5.13
C ASN A 206 23.22 -24.73 -6.17
N LYS A 207 24.50 -24.79 -6.50
CA LYS A 207 25.06 -25.94 -7.22
C LYS A 207 25.00 -27.20 -6.36
#